data_AF-A0A9E3SV80-F1
#
_entry.id   AF-A0A9E3SV80-F1
#
_cell.length_a   1.000
_cell.length_b   1.000
_cell.length_c   1.000
_cell.angle_alpha   90.00
_cell.angle_beta   90.00
_cell.angle_gamma   90.00
#
_symmetry.space_group_name_H-M   'P 1'
#
loop_
_entity.id
_entity.type
_entity.pdbx_description
1 polymer ?
#
loop_
_entity_poly.entity_id
_entity_poly.type
_entity_poly.pdbx_seq_one_letter_code
_entity_poly.pdbx_strand_id
1 'polypeptide(L)'
;MRIATLPAAFLLAALACAGAAEAADAARGKTLYESGCTGCHAESVHGRKQREAKDLASLRAWVRRWSANTGLKWTDDEIADVAAHLNQRYYRFACPPADCKATGSREAPAPRLAALDAPNR
;
A
#
# COMPACT_ATOMS: atom_id res chain seq x y z
N MET A 1 -35.85 30.28 -51.40
CA MET A 1 -35.80 29.25 -50.34
C MET A 1 -34.68 28.27 -50.66
N ARG A 2 -33.65 28.21 -49.82
CA ARG A 2 -32.63 27.14 -49.85
C ARG A 2 -32.62 26.51 -48.47
N ILE A 3 -33.04 25.26 -48.41
CA ILE A 3 -33.01 24.43 -47.20
C ILE A 3 -31.56 23.99 -47.06
N ALA A 4 -30.87 24.49 -46.03
CA ALA A 4 -29.53 24.04 -45.66
C ALA A 4 -29.66 22.82 -44.73
N THR A 5 -29.06 21.72 -45.13
CA THR A 5 -29.04 20.44 -44.41
C THR A 5 -28.03 20.42 -43.26
N LEU A 6 -28.39 19.65 -42.23
CA LEU A 6 -27.79 19.46 -40.90
C LEU A 6 -26.34 18.91 -40.94
N PRO A 7 -25.59 19.01 -39.82
CA PRO A 7 -25.50 17.79 -39.01
C PRO A 7 -25.60 18.02 -37.49
N ALA A 8 -26.25 17.06 -36.86
CA ALA A 8 -26.17 16.76 -35.44
C ALA A 8 -24.69 16.60 -35.03
N ALA A 9 -24.20 17.46 -34.13
CA ALA A 9 -22.86 17.31 -33.54
C ALA A 9 -22.79 18.03 -32.18
N PHE A 10 -23.69 17.67 -31.27
CA PHE A 10 -23.56 18.00 -29.85
C PHE A 10 -23.83 16.74 -29.02
N LEU A 11 -22.99 15.74 -29.23
CA LEU A 11 -22.97 14.53 -28.40
C LEU A 11 -21.51 14.09 -28.31
N LEU A 12 -21.10 13.77 -27.09
CA LEU A 12 -19.82 13.22 -26.66
C LEU A 12 -18.66 14.21 -26.43
N ALA A 13 -18.74 14.91 -25.30
CA ALA A 13 -17.54 15.26 -24.52
C ALA A 13 -17.77 15.02 -23.02
N ALA A 14 -18.31 13.85 -22.66
CA ALA A 14 -18.15 13.30 -21.31
C ALA A 14 -16.90 12.42 -21.32
N LEU A 15 -15.73 13.06 -21.41
CA LEU A 15 -14.46 12.37 -21.24
C LEU A 15 -14.38 11.97 -19.76
N ALA A 16 -14.64 10.69 -19.51
CA ALA A 16 -14.61 10.09 -18.18
C ALA A 16 -13.28 10.40 -17.49
N CYS A 17 -13.33 11.17 -16.41
CA CYS A 17 -12.26 11.22 -15.42
C CYS A 17 -12.32 9.92 -14.62
N ALA A 18 -11.96 8.80 -15.27
CA ALA A 18 -11.66 7.57 -14.55
C ALA A 18 -10.32 7.81 -13.86
N GLY A 19 -10.36 8.18 -12.57
CA GLY A 19 -9.16 8.26 -11.75
C GLY A 19 -8.42 6.94 -11.85
N ALA A 20 -7.17 6.98 -12.33
CA ALA A 20 -6.32 5.81 -12.34
C ALA A 20 -6.13 5.38 -10.88
N ALA A 21 -6.59 4.19 -10.54
CA ALA A 21 -6.26 3.57 -9.26
C ALA A 21 -4.75 3.37 -9.25
N GLU A 22 -4.04 4.22 -8.50
CA GLU A 22 -2.61 4.07 -8.28
C GLU A 22 -2.39 2.84 -7.39
N ALA A 23 -1.47 1.97 -7.80
CA ALA A 23 -1.08 0.83 -6.97
C ALA A 23 -0.49 1.32 -5.64
N ALA A 24 -0.73 0.58 -4.55
CA ALA A 24 -0.37 1.02 -3.20
C ALA A 24 1.15 1.22 -3.01
N ASP A 25 1.52 2.28 -2.28
CA ASP A 25 2.89 2.68 -1.98
C ASP A 25 3.28 2.29 -0.54
N ALA A 26 4.03 1.20 -0.40
CA ALA A 26 4.47 0.72 0.91
C ALA A 26 5.45 1.67 1.64
N ALA A 27 6.15 2.56 0.93
CA ALA A 27 7.05 3.53 1.57
C ALA A 27 6.25 4.63 2.26
N ARG A 28 5.22 5.17 1.58
CA ARG A 28 4.24 6.08 2.21
C ARG A 28 3.51 5.39 3.37
N GLY A 29 3.11 4.14 3.17
CA GLY A 29 2.47 3.31 4.19
C GLY A 29 3.31 3.11 5.46
N LYS A 30 4.64 3.00 5.33
CA LYS A 30 5.56 2.95 6.47
C LYS A 30 5.46 4.22 7.32
N THR A 31 5.54 5.38 6.69
CA THR A 31 5.48 6.69 7.37
C THR A 31 4.17 6.86 8.11
N LEU A 32 3.04 6.50 7.48
CA LEU A 32 1.72 6.54 8.08
C LEU A 32 1.59 5.56 9.26
N TYR A 33 2.12 4.35 9.12
CA TYR A 33 2.13 3.35 10.19
C TYR A 33 2.92 3.84 11.42
N GLU A 34 4.12 4.38 11.19
CA GLU A 34 5.00 4.87 12.25
C GLU A 34 4.37 6.03 13.03
N SER A 35 3.69 6.95 12.35
CA SER A 35 3.04 8.10 13.00
C SER A 35 1.69 7.77 13.65
N GLY A 36 0.93 6.81 13.10
CA GLY A 36 -0.46 6.58 13.48
C GLY A 36 -0.73 5.33 14.33
N CYS A 37 0.13 4.31 14.28
CA CYS A 37 -0.18 3.00 14.86
C CYS A 37 0.73 2.59 16.02
N THR A 38 1.93 3.17 16.12
CA THR A 38 2.94 2.75 17.10
C THR A 38 2.80 3.39 18.48
N GLY A 39 1.98 4.45 18.60
CA GLY A 39 1.81 5.21 19.84
C GLY A 39 1.09 4.45 20.95
N CYS A 40 0.23 3.48 20.60
CA CYS A 40 -0.49 2.68 21.58
C CYS A 40 0.14 1.30 21.81
N HIS A 41 0.64 0.65 20.75
CA HIS A 41 1.18 -0.71 20.78
C HIS A 41 2.42 -0.82 19.89
N ALA A 42 3.40 -1.62 20.31
CA ALA A 42 4.58 -1.95 19.50
C ALA A 42 4.28 -3.04 18.45
N GLU A 43 5.29 -3.52 17.72
CA GLU A 43 5.16 -4.54 16.65
C GLU A 43 4.54 -5.88 17.11
N SER A 44 4.40 -6.12 18.42
CA SER A 44 3.89 -7.38 19.00
C SER A 44 2.49 -7.76 18.53
N VAL A 45 1.65 -6.79 18.17
CA VAL A 45 0.30 -7.02 17.60
C VAL A 45 0.34 -7.71 16.24
N HIS A 46 1.48 -7.65 15.53
CA HIS A 46 1.69 -8.36 14.28
C HIS A 46 2.36 -9.72 14.48
N GLY A 47 2.48 -10.21 15.72
CA GLY A 47 3.01 -11.54 16.01
C GLY A 47 2.06 -12.65 15.53
N ARG A 48 2.58 -13.80 15.08
CA ARG A 48 1.78 -14.90 14.49
C ARG A 48 0.56 -15.31 15.33
N LYS A 49 0.67 -15.31 16.66
CA LYS A 49 -0.42 -15.67 17.58
C LYS A 49 -1.54 -14.62 17.66
N GLN A 50 -1.25 -13.36 17.33
CA GLN A 50 -2.17 -12.22 17.44
C GLN A 50 -2.72 -11.76 16.08
N ARG A 51 -2.25 -12.34 14.97
CA ARG A 51 -2.71 -11.98 13.62
C ARG A 51 -4.12 -12.48 13.36
N GLU A 52 -5.05 -11.54 13.33
CA GLU A 52 -6.45 -11.80 12.97
C GLU A 52 -6.68 -11.82 11.47
N ALA A 53 -6.03 -10.91 10.71
CA ALA A 53 -6.11 -10.90 9.25
C ALA A 53 -5.62 -12.23 8.64
N LYS A 54 -6.33 -12.71 7.61
CA LYS A 54 -6.06 -13.99 6.91
C LYS A 54 -5.66 -13.80 5.45
N ASP A 55 -5.86 -12.61 4.92
CA ASP A 55 -5.56 -12.21 3.56
C ASP A 55 -5.36 -10.68 3.48
N LEU A 56 -5.02 -10.18 2.29
CA LEU A 56 -4.80 -8.75 2.09
C LEU A 56 -6.07 -7.91 2.29
N ALA A 57 -7.24 -8.46 1.92
CA ALA A 57 -8.52 -7.76 2.06
C ALA A 57 -8.89 -7.54 3.53
N SER A 58 -8.80 -8.59 4.35
CA SER A 58 -8.99 -8.52 5.79
C SER A 58 -7.93 -7.63 6.46
N LEU A 59 -6.68 -7.64 5.99
CA LEU A 59 -5.67 -6.70 6.47
C LEU A 59 -6.06 -5.23 6.22
N ARG A 60 -6.52 -4.90 5.01
CA ARG A 60 -7.03 -3.55 4.69
C ARG A 60 -8.22 -3.18 5.58
N ALA A 61 -9.13 -4.11 5.84
CA ALA A 61 -10.26 -3.88 6.75
C ALA A 61 -9.81 -3.58 8.19
N TRP A 62 -8.79 -4.30 8.69
CA TRP A 62 -8.19 -4.03 9.99
C TRP A 62 -7.52 -2.64 10.06
N VAL A 63 -6.76 -2.26 9.03
CA VAL A 63 -6.15 -0.93 8.94
C VAL A 63 -7.22 0.16 8.95
N ARG A 64 -8.29 0.00 8.14
CA ARG A 64 -9.43 0.92 8.12
C ARG A 64 -10.06 1.09 9.50
N ARG A 65 -10.35 -0.03 10.17
CA ARG A 65 -10.95 -0.04 11.51
C ARG A 65 -10.08 0.73 12.50
N TRP A 66 -8.78 0.43 12.55
CA TRP A 66 -7.87 1.07 13.49
C TRP A 66 -7.62 2.55 13.18
N SER A 67 -7.58 2.92 11.90
CA SER A 67 -7.53 4.32 11.49
C SER A 67 -8.77 5.11 11.96
N ALA A 68 -9.96 4.50 11.91
CA ALA A 68 -11.17 5.11 12.46
C ALA A 68 -11.12 5.18 14.00
N ASN A 69 -10.71 4.10 14.68
CA ASN A 69 -10.62 4.04 16.14
C ASN A 69 -9.61 5.04 16.74
N THR A 70 -8.55 5.38 16.00
CA THR A 70 -7.53 6.35 16.40
C THR A 70 -7.86 7.77 15.96
N GLY A 71 -8.96 7.97 15.22
CA GLY A 71 -9.38 9.28 14.73
C GLY A 71 -8.64 9.78 13.50
N LEU A 72 -7.71 9.00 12.93
CA LEU A 72 -6.92 9.34 11.74
C LEU A 72 -7.80 9.43 10.48
N LYS A 73 -8.81 8.54 10.36
CA LYS A 73 -9.81 8.53 9.27
C LYS A 73 -9.18 8.58 7.87
N TRP A 74 -8.19 7.73 7.65
CA TRP A 74 -7.47 7.62 6.37
C TRP A 74 -8.37 7.31 5.19
N THR A 75 -7.97 7.83 4.04
CA THR A 75 -8.55 7.53 2.73
C THR A 75 -8.27 6.09 2.31
N ASP A 76 -8.97 5.63 1.27
CA ASP A 76 -8.80 4.26 0.76
C ASP A 76 -7.38 3.98 0.24
N ASP A 77 -6.73 5.01 -0.32
CA ASP A 77 -5.36 4.94 -0.82
C ASP A 77 -4.36 4.83 0.33
N GLU A 78 -4.49 5.68 1.35
CA GLU A 78 -3.65 5.61 2.56
C GLU A 78 -3.82 4.27 3.30
N ILE A 79 -5.05 3.74 3.35
CA ILE A 79 -5.32 2.39 3.87
C ILE A 79 -4.61 1.33 3.03
N ALA A 80 -4.63 1.48 1.70
CA ALA A 80 -3.93 0.58 0.78
C ALA A 80 -2.42 0.58 1.04
N ASP A 81 -1.83 1.76 1.18
CA ASP A 81 -0.40 1.95 1.42
C ASP A 81 0.05 1.31 2.72
N VAL A 82 -0.67 1.59 3.81
CA VAL A 82 -0.37 1.03 5.13
C VAL A 82 -0.55 -0.48 5.11
N ALA A 83 -1.59 -0.99 4.46
CA ALA A 83 -1.77 -2.43 4.30
C ALA A 83 -0.64 -3.05 3.46
N ALA A 84 -0.16 -2.38 2.41
CA ALA A 84 0.98 -2.83 1.62
C ALA A 84 2.26 -2.89 2.47
N HIS A 85 2.54 -1.86 3.27
CA HIS A 85 3.65 -1.85 4.21
C HIS A 85 3.57 -3.01 5.21
N LEU A 86 2.43 -3.17 5.90
CA LEU A 86 2.22 -4.23 6.87
C LEU A 86 2.32 -5.61 6.22
N ASN A 87 1.78 -5.76 5.01
CA ASN A 87 1.86 -7.00 4.25
C ASN A 87 3.31 -7.35 3.91
N GLN A 88 4.08 -6.37 3.44
CA GLN A 88 5.49 -6.52 3.15
C GLN A 88 6.36 -6.69 4.40
N ARG A 89 6.01 -6.17 5.57
CA ARG A 89 6.86 -6.31 6.77
C ARG A 89 6.54 -7.56 7.57
N TYR A 90 5.24 -7.86 7.70
CA TYR A 90 4.73 -8.86 8.63
C TYR A 90 3.98 -9.99 7.93
N TYR A 91 2.94 -9.69 7.14
CA TYR A 91 1.91 -10.69 6.79
C TYR A 91 2.25 -11.62 5.62
N ARG A 92 2.87 -11.11 4.55
CA ARG A 92 3.28 -11.88 3.35
C ARG A 92 2.12 -12.55 2.61
N PHE A 93 0.92 -11.97 2.65
CA PHE A 93 -0.20 -12.40 1.81
C PHE A 93 0.08 -12.11 0.34
N ALA A 94 -0.55 -12.89 -0.55
CA ALA A 94 -0.54 -12.62 -1.97
C ALA A 94 -1.11 -11.21 -2.23
N CYS A 95 -0.37 -10.42 -3.00
CA CYS A 95 -0.82 -9.12 -3.49
C CYS A 95 -0.59 -9.04 -5.00
N PRO A 96 -1.65 -8.84 -5.81
CA PRO A 96 -1.50 -8.59 -7.22
C PRO A 96 -0.68 -7.32 -7.49
N PRO A 97 0.14 -7.27 -8.56
CA PRO A 97 0.92 -6.08 -8.93
C PRO A 97 0.07 -4.83 -9.19
N ALA A 98 -1.20 -5.03 -9.58
CA ALA A 98 -2.15 -3.94 -9.75
C ALA A 98 -2.52 -3.25 -8.43
N ASP A 99 -2.41 -3.96 -7.31
CA ASP A 99 -2.86 -3.49 -5.99
C ASP A 99 -1.70 -3.06 -5.08
N CYS A 100 -0.51 -3.61 -5.29
CA CYS A 100 0.70 -3.22 -4.56
C CYS A 100 1.81 -2.85 -5.54
N LYS A 101 2.33 -1.62 -5.45
CA LYS A 101 3.67 -1.35 -5.95
C LYS A 101 4.60 -2.14 -5.04
N ALA A 102 5.27 -3.15 -5.60
CA ALA A 102 6.39 -3.79 -4.93
C ALA A 102 7.54 -2.77 -4.87
N THR A 103 7.44 -1.79 -3.97
CA THR A 103 8.56 -0.89 -3.68
C THR A 103 9.60 -1.70 -2.94
N GLY A 104 10.59 -2.18 -3.70
CA GLY A 104 11.76 -2.86 -3.19
C GLY A 104 11.66 -4.38 -3.25
N SER A 105 11.72 -4.94 -4.46
CA SER A 105 12.62 -6.09 -4.65
C SER A 105 13.92 -5.78 -3.93
N ARG A 106 14.33 -6.64 -3.00
CA ARG A 106 15.58 -6.54 -2.24
C ARG A 106 16.68 -5.97 -3.13
N GLU A 107 17.26 -4.83 -2.77
CA GLU A 107 18.69 -4.68 -3.06
C GLU A 107 19.35 -5.84 -2.32
N ALA A 108 20.05 -6.70 -3.06
CA ALA A 108 20.74 -7.82 -2.47
C ALA A 108 21.66 -7.29 -1.36
N PRO A 109 21.83 -8.00 -0.22
CA PRO A 109 22.87 -7.62 0.71
C PRO A 109 24.19 -7.57 -0.08
N ALA A 110 24.87 -6.42 -0.05
CA ALA A 110 26.21 -6.28 -0.62
C ALA A 110 27.05 -7.50 -0.23
N PRO A 111 27.87 -8.06 -1.13
CA PRO A 111 28.69 -9.22 -0.80
C PRO A 111 29.45 -8.91 0.48
N ARG A 112 29.16 -9.68 1.53
CA ARG A 112 29.86 -9.59 2.79
C ARG A 112 31.31 -9.90 2.45
N LEU A 113 32.17 -8.87 2.36
CA LEU A 113 33.60 -9.10 2.28
C LEU A 113 33.93 -10.05 3.44
N ALA A 114 34.44 -11.22 3.10
CA ALA A 114 34.99 -12.15 4.05
C ALA A 114 35.98 -11.35 4.90
N ALA A 115 35.65 -11.18 6.19
CA ALA A 115 36.63 -10.79 7.17
C ALA A 115 37.69 -11.89 7.15
N LEU A 116 38.82 -11.58 6.51
CA LEU A 116 40.01 -12.38 6.57
C LEU A 116 40.34 -12.56 8.05
N ASP A 117 40.34 -13.82 8.48
CA ASP A 117 40.94 -14.29 9.71
C ASP A 117 42.34 -13.69 9.86
N ALA A 118 42.47 -12.68 10.72
CA ALA A 118 43.74 -12.31 11.30
C ALA A 118 43.91 -13.13 12.58
N PRO A 119 44.91 -14.02 12.69
CA PRO A 119 45.21 -14.68 13.95
C PRO A 119 45.77 -13.64 14.93
N ASN A 120 45.04 -13.39 16.01
CA ASN A 120 45.57 -12.59 17.10
C ASN A 120 46.60 -13.43 17.88
N ARG A 121 47.70 -12.76 18.19
CA ARG A 121 48.96 -13.24 18.72
C ARG A 121 48.84 -13.81 20.14
#